data_AF-A0A1G6FAP3-F1
#
_entry.id   AF-A0A1G6FAP3-F1
#
_cell.length_a   1.000
_cell.length_b   1.000
_cell.length_c   1.000
_cell.angle_alpha   90.00
_cell.angle_beta   90.00
_cell.angle_gamma   90.00
#
_symmetry.space_group_name_H-M   'P 1'
#
loop_
_entity.id
_entity.type
_entity.pdbx_description
1 polymer ?
#
loop_
_entity_poly.entity_id
_entity_poly.type
_entity_poly.pdbx_seq_one_letter_code
_entity_poly.pdbx_strand_id
1 'polypeptide(L)'
;MKALSIHPYYAMAIIAGQKTVEIRSWETNYRGDILICSTAKKQRGTIPGHALGVVTLEDVRRFEKKDCKPALLDPKDYVYHCIDYAWILTNVRPIKPVPVKGKLSLWNYDGAIEFIPESEWLLPEGIEPGSEQDTGEFFEKYWKKLIY
;
A
#
# COMPACT_ATOMS: atom_id res chain seq x y z
N MET A 1 0.64 1.16 16.57
CA MET A 1 1.63 0.68 15.56
C MET A 1 2.17 1.84 14.72
N LYS A 2 3.21 1.62 13.91
CA LYS A 2 3.68 2.65 12.96
C LYS A 2 2.73 2.76 11.77
N ALA A 3 2.62 3.95 11.20
CA ALA A 3 1.78 4.25 10.07
C ALA A 3 2.48 5.19 9.09
N LEU A 4 2.19 5.03 7.80
CA LEU A 4 2.77 5.80 6.71
C LEU A 4 1.65 6.32 5.81
N SER A 5 1.67 7.64 5.55
CA SER A 5 0.72 8.27 4.64
C SER A 5 1.21 8.20 3.19
N ILE A 6 0.38 7.64 2.32
CA ILE A 6 0.67 7.31 0.93
C ILE A 6 -0.38 7.95 0.02
N HIS A 7 0.03 8.38 -1.17
CA HIS A 7 -0.89 8.86 -2.19
C HIS A 7 -1.94 7.78 -2.53
N PRO A 8 -3.24 8.11 -2.69
CA PRO A 8 -4.30 7.09 -2.71
C PRO A 8 -4.11 5.99 -3.75
N TYR A 9 -3.68 6.36 -4.96
CA TYR A 9 -3.36 5.41 -6.02
C TYR A 9 -2.30 4.37 -5.59
N TYR A 10 -1.20 4.84 -5.00
CA TYR A 10 -0.12 3.95 -4.55
C TYR A 10 -0.51 3.18 -3.28
N ALA A 11 -1.33 3.75 -2.40
CA ALA A 11 -1.82 3.07 -1.21
C ALA A 11 -2.61 1.81 -1.60
N MET A 12 -3.51 1.96 -2.58
CA MET A 12 -4.26 0.83 -3.14
C MET A 12 -3.34 -0.16 -3.86
N ALA A 13 -2.38 0.33 -4.66
CA ALA A 13 -1.44 -0.55 -5.36
C ALA A 13 -0.55 -1.37 -4.41
N ILE A 14 -0.17 -0.82 -3.25
CA ILE A 14 0.56 -1.56 -2.21
C ILE A 14 -0.33 -2.67 -1.64
N ILE A 15 -1.59 -2.37 -1.30
CA ILE A 15 -2.50 -3.37 -0.73
C ILE A 15 -2.96 -4.41 -1.76
N ALA A 16 -2.98 -4.06 -3.04
CA ALA A 16 -3.18 -5.00 -4.14
C ALA A 16 -1.92 -5.83 -4.47
N GLY A 17 -0.80 -5.62 -3.77
CA GLY A 17 0.47 -6.32 -4.03
C GLY A 17 1.21 -5.90 -5.31
N GLN A 18 0.69 -4.90 -6.04
CA GLN A 18 1.27 -4.42 -7.29
C GLN A 18 2.50 -3.51 -7.07
N LYS A 19 2.54 -2.81 -5.93
CA LYS A 19 3.65 -1.94 -5.54
C LYS A 19 4.30 -2.50 -4.27
N THR A 20 5.48 -3.10 -4.42
CA THR A 20 6.25 -3.71 -3.32
C THR A 20 7.44 -2.86 -2.88
N VAL A 21 7.72 -1.77 -3.59
CA VAL A 21 8.73 -0.79 -3.20
C VAL A 21 8.11 0.59 -3.08
N GLU A 22 8.28 1.24 -1.93
CA GLU A 22 7.94 2.65 -1.72
C GLU A 22 9.20 3.53 -1.84
N ILE A 23 9.09 4.66 -2.53
CA ILE A 23 10.22 5.60 -2.73
C ILE A 23 10.10 6.73 -1.73
N ARG A 24 11.17 7.01 -0.99
CA ARG A 24 11.23 8.14 -0.04
C ARG A 24 12.56 8.85 -0.09
N SER A 25 12.54 10.17 0.07
CA SER A 25 13.75 10.99 0.21
C SER A 25 14.44 10.88 1.57
N TRP A 26 13.91 10.05 2.47
CA TRP A 26 14.42 9.86 3.82
C TRP A 26 14.36 8.38 4.21
N GLU A 27 15.23 8.02 5.14
CA GLU A 27 15.37 6.66 5.67
C GLU A 27 14.86 6.55 7.11
N THR A 28 14.63 5.31 7.55
CA THR A 28 14.30 4.98 8.93
C THR A 28 14.99 3.70 9.35
N ASN A 29 15.35 3.62 10.63
CA ASN A 29 15.87 2.40 11.25
C ASN A 29 14.74 1.43 11.65
N TYR A 30 13.47 1.84 11.53
CA TYR A 30 12.34 0.97 11.84
C TYR A 30 12.23 -0.18 10.83
N ARG A 31 11.95 -1.39 11.34
CA ARG A 31 11.57 -2.59 10.58
C ARG A 31 10.41 -3.26 11.29
N GLY A 32 9.48 -3.80 10.53
CA GLY A 32 8.25 -4.41 11.03
C GLY A 32 6.98 -3.75 10.49
N ASP A 33 5.87 -4.00 11.17
CA ASP A 33 4.53 -3.67 10.65
C ASP A 33 4.26 -2.16 10.57
N ILE A 34 3.91 -1.71 9.37
CA ILE A 34 3.43 -0.36 9.09
C ILE A 34 2.00 -0.39 8.54
N LEU A 35 1.15 0.49 9.06
CA LEU A 35 -0.18 0.74 8.54
C LEU A 35 -0.10 1.67 7.33
N ILE A 36 -0.68 1.24 6.21
CA ILE A 36 -0.75 2.03 4.97
C ILE A 36 -2.00 2.89 5.00
N CYS A 37 -1.77 4.21 5.10
CA CYS A 37 -2.82 5.22 5.19
C CYS A 37 -2.89 6.02 3.90
N SER A 38 -4.01 5.92 3.18
CA SER A 38 -4.27 6.78 2.03
C SER A 38 -4.47 8.23 2.48
N THR A 39 -3.75 9.16 1.84
CA THR A 39 -3.94 10.60 2.11
C THR A 39 -5.35 11.06 1.74
N ALA A 40 -5.78 12.22 2.25
CA ALA A 40 -7.09 12.80 1.91
C ALA A 40 -7.16 13.42 0.50
N LYS A 41 -6.12 13.26 -0.34
CA LYS A 41 -6.10 13.82 -1.69
C LYS A 41 -7.19 13.17 -2.54
N LYS A 42 -8.11 13.99 -3.03
CA LYS A 42 -9.24 13.54 -3.86
C LYS A 42 -8.75 13.16 -5.27
N GLN A 43 -8.77 11.87 -5.58
CA GLN A 43 -8.50 11.34 -6.92
C GLN A 43 -9.58 10.33 -7.29
N ARG A 44 -10.20 10.50 -8.46
CA ARG A 44 -11.27 9.62 -8.92
C ARG A 44 -10.78 8.17 -9.03
N GLY A 45 -11.61 7.22 -8.63
CA GLY A 45 -11.28 5.80 -8.68
C GLY A 45 -10.34 5.34 -7.56
N THR A 46 -10.16 6.16 -6.51
CA THR A 46 -9.31 5.80 -5.35
C THR A 46 -10.05 5.94 -4.04
N ILE A 47 -9.46 5.41 -2.95
CA ILE A 47 -10.00 5.51 -1.60
C ILE A 47 -9.20 6.55 -0.80
N PRO A 48 -9.57 7.83 -0.79
CA PRO A 48 -8.87 8.85 -0.01
C PRO A 48 -9.21 8.78 1.48
N GLY A 49 -8.25 9.15 2.34
CA GLY A 49 -8.50 9.40 3.77
C GLY A 49 -8.82 8.15 4.61
N HIS A 50 -8.42 6.97 4.16
CA HIS A 50 -8.60 5.71 4.89
C HIS A 50 -7.28 4.94 5.03
N ALA A 51 -7.11 4.26 6.15
CA ALA A 51 -6.14 3.17 6.27
C ALA A 51 -6.69 1.93 5.57
N LEU A 52 -5.86 1.25 4.79
CA LEU A 52 -6.31 0.19 3.87
C LEU A 52 -5.75 -1.20 4.22
N GLY A 53 -4.57 -1.25 4.84
CA GLY A 53 -3.93 -2.51 5.21
C GLY A 53 -2.62 -2.31 5.93
N VAL A 54 -2.08 -3.41 6.44
CA VAL A 54 -0.77 -3.47 7.07
C VAL A 54 0.20 -4.18 6.14
N VAL A 55 1.43 -3.68 6.08
CA VAL A 55 2.55 -4.34 5.40
C VAL A 55 3.75 -4.38 6.33
N THR A 56 4.68 -5.29 6.09
CA THR A 56 5.98 -5.33 6.78
C THR A 56 6.98 -4.45 6.02
N LEU A 57 7.60 -3.49 6.71
CA LEU A 57 8.80 -2.81 6.23
C LEU A 57 10.00 -3.70 6.54
N GLU A 58 10.46 -4.43 5.53
CA GLU A 58 11.51 -5.45 5.67
C GLU A 58 12.90 -4.86 5.51
N ASP A 59 13.07 -3.94 4.55
CA ASP A 59 14.34 -3.25 4.35
C ASP A 59 14.17 -1.80 3.86
N VAL A 60 15.18 -0.99 4.10
CA VAL A 60 15.35 0.38 3.62
C VAL A 60 16.79 0.51 3.16
N ARG A 61 16.97 0.72 1.85
CA ARG A 61 18.28 0.87 1.21
C ARG A 61 18.23 1.93 0.12
N ARG A 62 19.37 2.26 -0.48
CA ARG A 62 19.41 3.16 -1.64
C ARG A 62 18.54 2.62 -2.78
N PHE A 63 17.81 3.52 -3.42
CA PHE A 63 16.97 3.19 -4.56
C PHE A 63 17.84 2.87 -5.79
N GLU A 64 17.56 1.75 -6.44
CA GLU A 64 18.30 1.28 -7.62
C GLU A 64 17.37 1.15 -8.83
N LYS A 65 17.93 1.10 -10.05
CA LYS A 65 17.14 0.95 -11.29
C LYS A 65 16.25 -0.30 -11.30
N LYS A 66 16.67 -1.38 -10.63
CA LYS A 66 15.87 -2.61 -10.50
C LYS A 66 14.56 -2.39 -9.73
N ASP A 67 14.52 -1.35 -8.89
CA ASP A 67 13.38 -1.03 -8.03
C ASP A 67 12.30 -0.20 -8.75
N CYS A 68 12.58 0.32 -9.95
CA CYS A 68 11.61 1.13 -10.71
C CYS A 68 10.30 0.39 -10.96
N LYS A 69 10.35 -0.83 -11.51
CA LYS A 69 9.15 -1.64 -11.77
C LYS A 69 8.33 -1.95 -10.50
N PRO A 70 8.91 -2.51 -9.42
CA PRO A 70 8.15 -2.77 -8.19
C PRO A 70 7.72 -1.49 -7.46
N ALA A 71 8.29 -0.33 -7.79
CA ALA A 71 7.83 0.97 -7.31
C ALA A 71 6.75 1.63 -8.19
N LEU A 72 6.35 0.99 -9.31
CA LEU A 72 5.48 1.58 -10.33
C LEU A 72 6.02 2.90 -10.90
N LEU A 73 7.33 2.93 -11.16
CA LEU A 73 8.06 4.05 -11.76
C LEU A 73 8.58 3.63 -13.14
N ASP A 74 8.44 4.48 -14.16
CA ASP A 74 9.09 4.25 -15.45
C ASP A 74 10.62 4.29 -15.25
N PRO A 75 11.40 3.30 -15.73
CA PRO A 75 12.85 3.30 -15.62
C PRO A 75 13.54 4.58 -16.14
N LYS A 76 12.91 5.33 -17.05
CA LYS A 76 13.40 6.63 -17.54
C LYS A 76 13.42 7.69 -16.43
N ASP A 77 12.50 7.61 -15.49
CA ASP A 77 12.36 8.56 -14.38
C ASP A 77 13.30 8.23 -13.21
N TYR A 78 14.07 7.12 -13.28
CA TYR A 78 15.05 6.76 -12.25
C TYR A 78 16.01 7.90 -11.90
N VAL A 79 16.37 8.73 -12.88
CA VAL A 79 17.31 9.84 -12.69
C VAL A 79 16.84 10.83 -11.61
N TYR A 80 15.52 10.96 -11.40
CA TYR A 80 14.93 11.83 -10.39
C TYR A 80 14.93 11.22 -8.97
N HIS A 81 15.23 9.94 -8.85
CA HIS A 81 15.15 9.16 -7.62
C HIS A 81 16.47 8.47 -7.24
N CYS A 82 17.57 8.79 -7.92
CA CYS A 82 18.87 8.13 -7.72
C CYS A 82 19.51 8.40 -6.35
N ILE A 83 19.01 9.40 -5.60
CA ILE A 83 19.41 9.70 -4.22
C ILE A 83 18.37 9.26 -3.18
N ASP A 84 17.21 8.79 -3.61
CA ASP A 84 16.15 8.37 -2.72
C ASP A 84 16.42 6.96 -2.15
N TYR A 85 15.53 6.53 -1.27
CA TYR A 85 15.55 5.24 -0.62
C TYR A 85 14.40 4.36 -1.11
N ALA A 86 14.71 3.09 -1.35
CA ALA A 86 13.75 2.02 -1.55
C ALA A 86 13.33 1.46 -0.19
N TRP A 87 12.06 1.59 0.14
CA TRP A 87 11.42 0.92 1.27
C TRP A 87 10.79 -0.38 0.75
N ILE A 88 11.33 -1.52 1.18
CA ILE A 88 10.90 -2.84 0.73
C ILE A 88 9.71 -3.30 1.58
N LEU A 89 8.58 -3.50 0.92
CA LEU A 89 7.29 -3.82 1.54
C LEU A 89 6.88 -5.26 1.22
N THR A 90 6.61 -6.04 2.26
CA THR A 90 6.20 -7.44 2.15
C THR A 90 5.02 -7.75 3.07
N ASN A 91 4.50 -8.99 3.03
CA ASN A 91 3.45 -9.49 3.93
C ASN A 91 2.23 -8.54 4.02
N VAL A 92 1.60 -8.33 2.86
CA VAL A 92 0.41 -7.48 2.72
C VAL A 92 -0.78 -8.13 3.39
N ARG A 93 -1.41 -7.41 4.31
CA ARG A 93 -2.59 -7.84 5.08
C ARG A 93 -3.64 -6.75 5.03
N PRO A 94 -4.65 -6.87 4.14
CA PRO A 94 -5.76 -5.93 4.06
C PRO A 94 -6.53 -5.84 5.39
N ILE A 95 -7.02 -4.65 5.72
CA ILE A 95 -7.89 -4.42 6.88
C ILE A 95 -9.24 -3.87 6.40
N LYS A 96 -10.26 -3.97 7.25
CA LYS A 96 -11.48 -3.17 7.05
C LYS A 96 -11.08 -1.69 7.06
N PRO A 97 -11.39 -0.92 5.98
CA PRO A 97 -10.87 0.43 5.89
C PRO A 97 -11.28 1.31 7.06
N VAL A 98 -10.31 2.00 7.65
CA VAL A 98 -10.55 2.88 8.81
C VAL A 98 -10.35 4.33 8.38
N PRO A 99 -11.30 5.25 8.64
CA PRO A 99 -11.09 6.67 8.38
C PRO A 99 -9.90 7.21 9.18
N VAL A 100 -8.94 7.84 8.50
CA VAL A 100 -7.74 8.40 9.13
C VAL A 100 -7.37 9.76 8.52
N LYS A 101 -6.85 10.65 9.38
CA LYS A 101 -6.14 11.84 8.92
C LYS A 101 -4.66 11.49 8.80
N GLY A 102 -4.15 11.47 7.56
CA GLY A 102 -2.74 11.25 7.31
C GLY A 102 -1.86 12.27 8.03
N LYS A 103 -0.64 11.87 8.39
CA LYS A 103 0.37 12.72 9.03
C LYS A 103 1.70 12.58 8.27
N LEU A 104 2.55 13.58 8.43
CA LEU A 104 3.91 13.57 7.88
C LEU A 104 4.79 12.53 8.60
N SER A 105 5.85 12.11 7.92
CA SER A 105 6.84 11.14 8.41
C SER A 105 6.23 9.78 8.80
N LEU A 106 7.02 8.93 9.46
CA LEU A 106 6.50 7.72 10.11
C LEU A 106 5.86 8.13 11.45
N TRP A 107 4.57 7.84 11.63
CA TRP A 107 3.83 8.28 12.80
C TRP A 107 3.21 7.11 13.56
N ASN A 108 2.76 7.35 14.80
CA ASN A 108 2.11 6.33 15.64
C ASN A 108 0.60 6.38 15.46
N TYR A 109 0.00 5.22 15.16
CA TYR A 109 -1.43 5.00 15.12
C TYR A 109 -1.85 4.10 16.30
N ASP A 110 -2.78 4.59 17.12
CA ASP A 110 -3.22 3.92 18.35
C ASP A 110 -4.68 3.44 18.27
N GLY A 111 -5.31 3.56 17.10
CA GLY A 111 -6.68 3.09 16.90
C GLY A 111 -6.74 1.57 16.70
N ALA A 112 -7.95 1.02 16.74
CA ALA A 112 -8.21 -0.37 16.45
C ALA A 112 -8.19 -0.62 14.93
N ILE A 113 -7.67 -1.78 14.53
CA ILE A 113 -7.73 -2.30 13.16
C ILE A 113 -8.35 -3.68 13.19
N GLU A 114 -9.04 -4.04 12.11
CA GLU A 114 -9.62 -5.37 11.93
C GLU A 114 -9.13 -5.95 10.61
N PHE A 115 -8.37 -7.05 10.67
CA PHE A 115 -7.86 -7.74 9.48
C PHE A 115 -9.00 -8.41 8.72
N ILE A 116 -8.95 -8.33 7.39
CA ILE A 116 -9.84 -9.10 6.53
C ILE A 116 -9.26 -10.52 6.43
N PRO A 117 -10.05 -11.59 6.66
CA PRO A 117 -9.58 -12.97 6.58
C PRO A 117 -8.98 -13.27 5.20
N GLU A 118 -7.89 -14.04 5.15
CA GLU A 118 -7.20 -14.39 3.90
C GLU A 118 -8.13 -15.01 2.86
N SER A 119 -9.08 -15.84 3.29
CA SER A 119 -10.09 -16.46 2.42
C SER A 119 -10.99 -15.46 1.68
N GLU A 120 -11.03 -14.19 2.09
CA GLU A 120 -11.88 -13.16 1.48
C GLU A 120 -11.14 -12.26 0.48
N TRP A 121 -9.80 -12.29 0.46
CA TRP A 121 -9.01 -11.41 -0.42
C TRP A 121 -7.93 -12.14 -1.20
N LEU A 122 -7.51 -13.33 -0.75
CA LEU A 122 -6.64 -14.21 -1.49
C LEU A 122 -7.48 -15.02 -2.48
N LEU A 123 -7.12 -14.98 -3.76
CA LEU A 123 -7.76 -15.83 -4.75
C LEU A 123 -7.43 -17.30 -4.48
N PRO A 124 -8.40 -18.22 -4.60
CA PRO A 124 -8.14 -19.65 -4.57
C PRO A 124 -7.09 -20.07 -5.60
N GLU A 125 -6.33 -21.13 -5.31
CA GLU A 125 -5.36 -21.68 -6.24
C GLU A 125 -6.00 -21.99 -7.60
N GLY A 126 -5.36 -21.53 -8.68
CA GLY A 126 -5.82 -21.73 -10.05
C GLY A 126 -6.74 -20.64 -10.60
N ILE A 127 -7.16 -19.67 -9.79
CA ILE A 127 -7.93 -18.49 -10.27
C ILE A 127 -6.97 -17.34 -10.52
N GLU A 128 -6.95 -16.85 -11.77
CA GLU A 128 -6.18 -15.66 -12.13
C GLU A 128 -6.95 -14.38 -11.78
N PRO A 129 -6.29 -13.32 -11.25
CA PRO A 129 -6.92 -12.02 -11.03
C PRO A 129 -7.54 -11.46 -12.32
N GLY A 130 -8.78 -11.00 -12.23
CA GLY A 130 -9.53 -10.47 -13.39
C GLY A 130 -10.04 -11.53 -14.38
N SER A 131 -9.90 -12.82 -14.08
CA SER A 131 -10.62 -13.87 -14.79
C SER A 131 -12.12 -13.82 -14.51
N GLU A 132 -12.93 -14.51 -15.31
CA GLU A 132 -14.39 -14.63 -15.05
C GLU A 132 -14.71 -15.26 -13.68
N GLN A 133 -13.74 -15.99 -13.10
CA GLN A 133 -13.84 -16.65 -11.81
C GLN A 133 -13.44 -15.74 -10.64
N ASP A 134 -12.79 -14.60 -10.92
CA ASP A 134 -12.56 -13.54 -9.94
C ASP A 134 -13.86 -12.75 -9.77
N THR A 135 -14.61 -13.08 -8.72
CA THR A 135 -15.92 -12.48 -8.45
C THR A 135 -15.84 -11.01 -8.04
N GLY A 136 -14.64 -10.48 -7.75
CA GLY A 136 -14.46 -9.13 -7.26
C GLY A 136 -15.12 -8.87 -5.90
N GLU A 137 -15.49 -9.93 -5.17
CA GLU A 137 -16.23 -9.84 -3.89
C GLU A 137 -15.53 -8.97 -2.85
N PHE A 138 -14.20 -9.08 -2.74
CA PHE A 138 -13.39 -8.21 -1.90
C PHE A 138 -13.64 -6.73 -2.19
N PHE A 139 -13.53 -6.35 -3.47
CA PHE A 139 -13.67 -4.97 -3.90
C PHE A 139 -15.10 -4.46 -3.64
N GLU A 140 -16.09 -5.25 -4.02
CA GLU A 140 -17.51 -4.93 -3.84
C GLU A 140 -17.88 -4.75 -2.36
N LYS A 141 -17.37 -5.63 -1.49
CA LYS A 141 -17.68 -5.66 -0.07
C LYS A 141 -16.99 -4.54 0.70
N TYR A 142 -15.69 -4.31 0.46
CA TYR A 142 -14.87 -3.46 1.32
C TYR A 142 -14.54 -2.10 0.71
N TRP A 143 -14.37 -2.00 -0.62
CA TRP A 143 -13.72 -0.85 -1.24
C TRP A 143 -14.68 0.01 -2.08
N LYS A 144 -15.64 -0.59 -2.80
CA LYS A 144 -16.51 0.10 -3.76
C LYS A 144 -17.22 1.34 -3.20
N LYS A 145 -17.76 1.24 -1.99
CA LYS A 145 -18.49 2.35 -1.32
C LYS A 145 -17.58 3.51 -0.90
N LEU A 146 -16.26 3.30 -0.88
CA LEU A 146 -15.28 4.27 -0.43
C LEU A 146 -14.52 4.94 -1.59
N ILE A 147 -14.78 4.50 -2.83
CA ILE A 147 -14.20 5.10 -4.03
C ILE A 147 -14.74 6.52 -4.20
N TYR A 148 -13.82 7.48 -4.35
CA TYR A 148 -14.10 8.87 -4.70
C TYR A 148 -14.25 9.07 -6.21
#